data_AF-A0A1I5XMS5-F1
#
_entry.id   AF-A0A1I5XMS5-F1
#
_cell.length_a   1.000
_cell.length_b   1.000
_cell.length_c   1.000
_cell.angle_alpha   90.00
_cell.angle_beta   90.00
_cell.angle_gamma   90.00
#
_symmetry.space_group_name_H-M   'P 1'
#
loop_
_entity.id
_entity.type
_entity.pdbx_description
1 polymer ?
#
loop_
_entity_poly.entity_id
_entity_poly.type
_entity_poly.pdbx_seq_one_letter_code
_entity_poly.pdbx_strand_id
1 'polypeptide(L)'
;MPPFQLPARLKVGRRTALIIGSAGLLVLVAVGGGAFVLLSGRDELTYKTQAALRNALPVTAAAELRERGVTLASPLKCADLPGWTKTKMRVSCHGTTSDKRPVEVIGSGEQRTKKSYYTILVGGRPVVENAPCLGADCAKEEG
;
A
#
# COMPACT_ATOMS: atom_id res chain seq x y z
N MET A 1 31.34 45.48 22.93
CA MET A 1 30.60 44.90 21.79
C MET A 1 29.13 44.78 22.20
N PRO A 2 28.18 45.44 21.51
CA PRO A 2 26.73 45.29 21.70
C PRO A 2 26.24 44.05 20.88
N PRO A 3 24.94 43.69 20.71
CA PRO A 3 23.74 44.50 20.97
C PRO A 3 22.46 43.73 21.43
N PHE A 4 21.33 44.46 21.41
CA PHE A 4 19.91 44.04 21.36
C PHE A 4 19.21 43.61 22.65
N GLN A 5 18.48 44.51 23.32
CA GLN A 5 17.11 44.99 23.05
C GLN A 5 16.00 43.95 23.28
N LEU A 6 15.11 44.37 24.21
CA LEU A 6 13.87 43.78 24.70
C LEU A 6 12.95 43.17 23.63
N PRO A 7 12.10 42.20 24.03
CA PRO A 7 10.75 42.12 23.53
C PRO A 7 9.75 42.77 24.49
N ALA A 8 8.84 43.51 23.87
CA ALA A 8 7.86 44.38 24.43
C ALA A 8 6.72 43.63 25.16
N ARG A 9 6.30 44.26 26.26
CA ARG A 9 4.93 44.42 26.78
C ARG A 9 3.82 43.74 25.97
N LEU A 10 3.17 42.77 26.62
CA LEU A 10 1.79 42.37 26.34
C LEU A 10 0.87 43.60 26.37
N LYS A 11 0.03 43.75 25.34
CA LYS A 11 -1.24 44.47 25.46
C LYS A 11 -2.37 43.56 24.97
N VAL A 12 -3.07 42.98 25.94
CA VAL A 12 -4.29 42.19 25.76
C VAL A 12 -5.40 43.11 25.24
N GLY A 13 -5.93 42.78 24.07
CA GLY A 13 -7.20 43.29 23.53
C GLY A 13 -8.13 42.11 23.30
N ARG A 14 -9.31 42.13 23.94
CA ARG A 14 -10.27 41.03 24.00
C ARG A 14 -11.13 41.00 22.71
N ARG A 15 -11.21 39.81 22.08
CA ARG A 15 -12.20 39.32 21.09
C ARG A 15 -11.87 39.47 19.60
N THR A 16 -12.22 38.40 18.87
CA THR A 16 -12.18 38.16 17.40
C THR A 16 -10.82 37.64 16.91
N ALA A 17 -10.52 36.34 17.00
CA ALA A 17 -10.97 35.24 16.15
C ALA A 17 -10.32 35.22 14.74
N LEU A 18 -9.78 34.03 14.45
CA LEU A 18 -9.53 33.43 13.13
C LEU A 18 -8.20 33.66 12.40
N ILE A 19 -7.31 32.69 12.65
CA ILE A 19 -6.57 31.85 11.67
C ILE A 19 -5.87 32.59 10.54
N ILE A 20 -4.56 32.84 10.70
CA ILE A 20 -3.57 32.91 9.61
C ILE A 20 -2.23 32.35 10.10
N GLY A 21 -1.66 31.40 9.36
CA GLY A 21 -0.23 31.47 9.03
C GLY A 21 0.70 30.45 9.68
N SER A 22 0.83 29.29 9.06
CA SER A 22 2.12 28.57 9.05
C SER A 22 2.23 27.73 7.78
N ALA A 23 2.79 28.34 6.74
CA ALA A 23 3.31 27.67 5.56
C ALA A 23 4.51 26.80 5.97
N GLY A 24 4.26 25.54 6.28
CA GLY A 24 5.29 24.53 6.47
C GLY A 24 5.69 23.93 5.12
N LEU A 25 6.66 24.55 4.45
CA LEU A 25 7.27 24.00 3.25
C LEU A 25 8.15 22.80 3.64
N LEU A 26 7.59 21.59 3.66
CA LEU A 26 8.37 20.36 3.84
C LEU A 26 8.97 19.93 2.51
N VAL A 27 10.21 20.35 2.27
CA VAL A 27 11.07 19.77 1.23
C VAL A 27 11.65 18.46 1.77
N LEU A 28 11.04 17.34 1.39
CA LEU A 28 11.63 16.01 1.61
C LEU A 28 12.54 15.66 0.44
N VAL A 29 13.83 15.75 0.71
CA VAL A 29 14.94 15.33 -0.15
C VAL A 29 14.84 13.81 -0.37
N ALA A 30 14.45 13.39 -1.58
CA ALA A 30 14.44 12.00 -1.99
C ALA A 30 15.86 11.55 -2.37
N VAL A 31 16.64 11.14 -1.37
CA VAL A 31 17.82 10.30 -1.59
C VAL A 31 17.34 8.85 -1.64
N GLY A 32 17.34 8.27 -2.84
CA GLY A 32 17.32 6.82 -3.04
C GLY A 32 15.95 6.13 -2.93
N GLY A 33 15.32 5.92 -4.09
CA GLY A 33 14.47 4.75 -4.35
C GLY A 33 13.16 4.62 -3.57
N GLY A 34 12.07 5.10 -4.18
CA GLY A 34 10.73 4.55 -3.93
C GLY A 34 9.86 5.29 -2.91
N ALA A 35 9.56 6.57 -3.15
CA ALA A 35 8.48 7.25 -2.45
C ALA A 35 7.13 6.89 -3.10
N PHE A 36 6.45 5.88 -2.55
CA PHE A 36 5.06 5.56 -2.87
C PHE A 36 4.15 6.50 -2.07
N VAL A 37 3.79 7.63 -2.66
CA VAL A 37 2.67 8.44 -2.18
C VAL A 37 1.90 8.90 -3.40
N LEU A 38 0.66 8.44 -3.55
CA LEU A 38 -0.50 9.28 -3.84
C LEU A 38 -1.78 8.46 -3.65
N LEU A 39 -2.47 8.81 -2.57
CA LEU A 39 -3.87 8.52 -2.30
C LEU A 39 -4.76 9.03 -3.44
N SER A 40 -5.65 8.19 -3.95
CA SER A 40 -6.84 8.61 -4.69
C SER A 40 -7.94 7.58 -4.44
N GLY A 41 -9.17 8.04 -4.23
CA GLY A 41 -10.34 7.22 -3.90
C GLY A 41 -10.59 6.09 -4.91
N ARG A 42 -11.42 5.13 -4.50
CA ARG A 42 -11.77 3.83 -5.13
C ARG A 42 -12.32 3.83 -6.56
N ASP A 43 -11.99 4.82 -7.38
CA ASP A 43 -12.27 4.84 -8.81
C ASP A 43 -11.05 4.49 -9.66
N GLU A 44 -10.01 3.89 -9.11
CA GLU A 44 -8.82 3.49 -9.86
C GLU A 44 -8.21 2.19 -9.34
N LEU A 45 -7.60 1.41 -10.23
CA LEU A 45 -6.89 0.19 -9.84
C LEU A 45 -5.72 0.54 -8.92
N THR A 46 -5.61 -0.21 -7.81
CA THR A 46 -4.44 -0.17 -6.91
C THR A 46 -3.13 -0.33 -7.68
N TYR A 47 -3.10 -1.21 -8.69
CA TYR A 47 -1.94 -1.44 -9.54
C TYR A 47 -2.28 -1.15 -11.00
N LYS A 48 -1.58 -0.18 -11.61
CA LYS A 48 -1.86 0.25 -12.99
C LYS A 48 -1.18 -0.62 -14.05
N THR A 49 -0.13 -1.37 -13.68
CA THR A 49 0.67 -2.15 -14.63
C THR A 49 0.95 -3.55 -14.12
N GLN A 50 1.18 -4.48 -15.07
CA GLN A 50 1.56 -5.86 -14.77
C GLN A 50 2.80 -5.93 -13.87
N ALA A 51 3.82 -5.12 -14.17
CA ALA A 51 5.04 -5.06 -13.38
C ALA A 51 4.79 -4.53 -11.95
N ALA A 52 3.93 -3.52 -11.81
CA ALA A 52 3.56 -3.00 -10.48
C ALA A 52 2.86 -4.07 -9.65
N LEU A 53 1.88 -4.78 -10.24
CA LEU A 53 1.21 -5.89 -9.57
C LEU A 53 2.21 -7.00 -9.19
N ARG A 54 3.08 -7.41 -10.12
CA ARG A 54 4.07 -8.48 -9.87
C ARG A 54 5.05 -8.14 -8.75
N ASN A 55 5.49 -6.88 -8.66
CA ASN A 55 6.46 -6.46 -7.67
C ASN A 55 5.83 -6.25 -6.29
N ALA A 56 4.56 -5.82 -6.22
CA ALA A 56 3.89 -5.53 -4.96
C ALA A 56 3.22 -6.75 -4.33
N LEU A 57 2.71 -7.68 -5.14
CA LEU A 57 2.00 -8.88 -4.68
C LEU A 57 2.76 -9.75 -3.66
N PRO A 58 4.09 -10.02 -3.78
CA PRO A 58 4.77 -10.89 -2.82
C PRO A 58 4.83 -10.26 -1.42
N VAL A 59 4.96 -8.94 -1.33
CA VAL A 59 5.06 -8.23 -0.04
C VAL A 59 3.69 -8.08 0.59
N THR A 60 2.67 -7.67 -0.18
CA THR A 60 1.30 -7.51 0.31
C THR A 60 0.68 -8.84 0.74
N ALA A 61 0.86 -9.91 -0.04
CA ALA A 61 0.38 -11.23 0.33
C ALA A 61 1.14 -11.81 1.55
N ALA A 62 2.45 -11.54 1.68
CA ALA A 62 3.19 -11.91 2.88
C ALA A 62 2.67 -11.17 4.13
N ALA A 63 2.28 -9.90 4.01
CA ALA A 63 1.68 -9.14 5.10
C ALA A 63 0.32 -9.74 5.51
N GLU A 64 -0.57 -9.99 4.54
CA GLU A 64 -1.88 -10.62 4.76
C GLU A 64 -1.74 -11.99 5.45
N LEU A 65 -0.79 -12.82 4.98
CA LEU A 65 -0.53 -14.13 5.58
C LEU A 65 -0.06 -14.00 7.03
N ARG A 66 0.81 -13.03 7.32
CA ARG A 66 1.29 -12.76 8.70
C ARG A 66 0.16 -12.29 9.61
N GLU A 67 -0.72 -11.42 9.13
CA GLU A 67 -1.91 -10.99 9.89
C GLU A 67 -2.85 -12.16 10.21
N ARG A 68 -2.90 -13.17 9.32
CA ARG A 68 -3.64 -14.42 9.52
C ARG A 68 -2.88 -15.51 10.29
N GLY A 69 -1.71 -15.19 10.85
CA GLY A 69 -0.91 -16.13 11.63
C GLY A 69 -0.15 -17.18 10.81
N VAL A 70 -0.03 -16.98 9.49
CA VAL A 70 0.74 -17.85 8.60
C VAL A 70 2.13 -17.26 8.35
N THR A 71 3.16 -17.96 8.81
CA THR A 71 4.56 -17.57 8.58
C THR A 71 5.11 -18.24 7.33
N LEU A 72 5.71 -17.45 6.45
CA LEU A 72 6.42 -17.94 5.26
C LEU A 72 7.84 -18.38 5.63
N ALA A 73 8.31 -19.48 5.03
CA ALA A 73 9.69 -19.94 5.17
C ALA A 73 10.68 -19.07 4.36
N SER A 74 10.20 -18.46 3.28
CA SER A 74 10.97 -17.58 2.41
C SER A 74 10.05 -16.61 1.65
N PRO A 75 10.59 -15.52 1.07
CA PRO A 75 9.80 -14.62 0.24
C PRO A 75 9.11 -15.35 -0.93
N LEU A 76 7.87 -14.94 -1.24
CA LEU A 76 7.13 -15.49 -2.36
C LEU A 76 7.82 -15.15 -3.69
N LYS A 77 7.85 -16.12 -4.61
CA LYS A 77 8.35 -15.95 -5.98
C LYS A 77 7.18 -15.72 -6.92
N CYS A 78 7.18 -14.59 -7.61
CA CYS A 78 6.08 -14.20 -8.49
C CYS A 78 6.45 -14.31 -9.98
N ALA A 79 5.49 -14.73 -10.78
CA ALA A 79 5.58 -14.81 -12.22
C ALA A 79 4.28 -14.30 -12.87
N ASP A 80 4.39 -13.86 -14.11
CA ASP A 80 3.23 -13.46 -14.90
C ASP A 80 2.46 -14.71 -15.37
N LEU A 81 1.14 -14.69 -15.24
CA LEU A 81 0.29 -15.79 -15.70
C LEU A 81 -0.12 -15.61 -17.16
N PRO A 82 -0.22 -16.69 -17.96
CA PRO A 82 -0.64 -16.60 -19.35
C PRO A 82 -2.01 -15.90 -19.51
N GLY A 83 -2.13 -15.14 -20.61
CA GLY A 83 -3.30 -14.32 -20.88
C GLY A 83 -3.29 -12.95 -20.20
N TRP A 84 -2.17 -12.55 -19.59
CA TRP A 84 -1.97 -11.16 -19.19
C TRP A 84 -1.83 -10.26 -20.44
N THR A 85 -2.41 -9.07 -20.38
CA THR A 85 -2.38 -8.04 -21.43
C THR A 85 -2.21 -6.67 -20.78
N LYS A 86 -2.10 -5.60 -21.59
CA LYS A 86 -2.12 -4.23 -21.07
C LYS A 86 -3.38 -3.91 -20.26
N THR A 87 -4.50 -4.58 -20.54
CA THR A 87 -5.79 -4.30 -19.89
C THR A 87 -6.17 -5.30 -18.81
N LYS A 88 -5.61 -6.51 -18.84
CA LYS A 88 -5.88 -7.60 -17.90
C LYS A 88 -4.56 -8.07 -17.32
N MET A 89 -4.32 -7.78 -16.05
CA MET A 89 -3.13 -8.20 -15.34
C MET A 89 -3.41 -9.51 -14.60
N ARG A 90 -2.42 -10.40 -14.59
CA ARG A 90 -2.50 -11.69 -13.91
C ARG A 90 -1.12 -12.09 -13.42
N VAL A 91 -0.99 -12.29 -12.12
CA VAL A 91 0.26 -12.71 -11.47
C VAL A 91 -0.05 -13.91 -10.59
N SER A 92 0.86 -14.88 -10.59
CA SER A 92 0.88 -15.93 -9.58
C SER A 92 2.15 -15.80 -8.77
N CYS A 93 2.05 -15.94 -7.46
CA CYS A 93 3.20 -16.08 -6.57
C CYS A 93 3.13 -17.40 -5.83
N HIS A 94 4.29 -18.05 -5.68
CA HIS A 94 4.42 -19.32 -5.01
C HIS A 94 5.46 -19.26 -3.91
N GLY A 95 5.27 -20.06 -2.88
CA GLY A 95 6.23 -20.24 -1.80
C GLY A 95 5.83 -21.37 -0.87
N THR A 96 6.43 -21.35 0.31
CA THR A 96 6.17 -22.36 1.33
C THR A 96 6.09 -21.69 2.69
N THR A 97 5.19 -22.16 3.54
CA THR A 97 5.13 -21.75 4.95
C THR A 97 6.25 -22.40 5.77
N SER A 98 6.49 -21.89 6.97
CA SER A 98 7.46 -22.47 7.92
C SER A 98 7.11 -23.91 8.32
N ASP A 99 5.82 -24.29 8.28
CA ASP A 99 5.33 -25.66 8.49
C ASP A 99 5.24 -26.48 7.20
N LYS A 100 5.96 -26.08 6.15
CA LYS A 100 6.13 -26.80 4.87
C LYS A 100 4.86 -26.96 4.03
N ARG A 101 3.83 -26.15 4.27
CA ARG A 101 2.65 -26.11 3.40
C ARG A 101 2.93 -25.25 2.16
N PRO A 102 2.54 -25.69 0.96
CA PRO A 102 2.66 -24.87 -0.24
C PRO A 102 1.75 -23.64 -0.13
N VAL A 103 2.24 -22.51 -0.61
CA VAL A 103 1.47 -21.26 -0.70
C VAL A 103 1.37 -20.87 -2.17
N GLU A 104 0.16 -20.52 -2.59
CA GLU A 104 -0.13 -19.96 -3.90
C GLU A 104 -0.95 -18.69 -3.72
N VAL A 105 -0.54 -17.63 -4.41
CA VAL A 105 -1.20 -16.33 -4.39
C VAL A 105 -1.49 -15.95 -5.82
N ILE A 106 -2.75 -15.68 -6.12
CA ILE A 106 -3.18 -15.24 -7.44
C ILE A 106 -3.67 -13.81 -7.29
N GLY A 107 -3.05 -12.91 -8.03
CA GLY A 107 -3.47 -11.52 -8.16
C GLY A 107 -3.94 -11.25 -9.57
N SER A 108 -5.08 -10.60 -9.71
CA SER A 108 -5.62 -10.17 -10.99
C SER A 108 -6.11 -8.73 -10.92
N GLY A 109 -6.04 -8.02 -12.04
CA GLY A 109 -6.53 -6.67 -12.16
C GLY A 109 -7.02 -6.38 -13.57
N GLU A 110 -8.12 -5.65 -13.72
CA GLU A 110 -8.69 -5.29 -15.02
C GLU A 110 -8.84 -3.77 -15.15
N GLN A 111 -8.10 -3.17 -16.09
CA GLN A 111 -8.07 -1.71 -16.26
C GLN A 111 -9.42 -1.12 -16.67
N ARG A 112 -10.23 -1.86 -17.43
CA ARG A 112 -11.52 -1.37 -17.92
C ARG A 112 -12.55 -1.22 -16.81
N THR A 113 -12.66 -2.25 -15.98
CA THR A 113 -13.62 -2.30 -14.87
C THR A 113 -13.06 -1.72 -13.59
N LYS A 114 -11.75 -1.47 -13.57
CA LYS A 114 -10.98 -0.99 -12.43
C LYS A 114 -11.09 -1.91 -11.20
N LYS A 115 -11.28 -3.21 -11.46
CA LYS A 115 -11.41 -4.22 -10.42
C LYS A 115 -10.12 -5.02 -10.27
N SER A 116 -9.77 -5.31 -9.03
CA SER A 116 -8.71 -6.25 -8.68
C SER A 116 -9.30 -7.39 -7.86
N TYR A 117 -8.74 -8.58 -8.01
CA TYR A 117 -9.11 -9.73 -7.19
C TYR A 117 -7.87 -10.49 -6.78
N TYR A 118 -7.88 -10.91 -5.52
CA TYR A 118 -6.79 -11.62 -4.88
C TYR A 118 -7.30 -12.89 -4.22
N THR A 119 -6.58 -13.97 -4.45
CA THR A 119 -6.84 -15.28 -3.82
C THR A 119 -5.53 -15.79 -3.26
N ILE A 120 -5.55 -16.28 -2.02
CA ILE A 120 -4.40 -16.89 -1.35
C ILE A 120 -4.81 -18.28 -0.90
N LEU A 121 -4.04 -19.28 -1.33
CA LEU A 121 -4.17 -20.68 -0.98
C LEU A 121 -2.99 -21.09 -0.08
N VAL A 122 -3.27 -21.79 1.01
CA VAL A 122 -2.27 -22.41 1.88
C VAL A 122 -2.59 -23.89 2.01
N GLY A 123 -1.67 -24.76 1.57
CA GLY A 123 -1.91 -26.20 1.51
C GLY A 123 -3.09 -26.57 0.60
N GLY A 124 -3.33 -25.80 -0.47
CA GLY A 124 -4.45 -25.97 -1.38
C GLY A 124 -5.81 -25.50 -0.84
N ARG A 125 -5.86 -24.88 0.35
CA ARG A 125 -7.09 -24.33 0.94
C ARG A 125 -7.11 -22.82 0.85
N PRO A 126 -8.21 -22.18 0.43
CA PRO A 126 -8.29 -20.72 0.39
C PRO A 126 -8.31 -20.15 1.80
N VAL A 127 -7.37 -19.24 2.06
CA VAL A 127 -7.36 -18.37 3.27
C VAL A 127 -7.87 -16.97 2.95
N VAL A 128 -7.75 -16.56 1.69
CA VAL A 128 -8.36 -15.38 1.08
C VAL A 128 -8.90 -15.82 -0.27
N GLU A 129 -10.13 -15.43 -0.59
CA GLU A 129 -10.76 -15.79 -1.86
C GLU A 129 -11.43 -14.58 -2.50
N ASN A 130 -11.03 -14.27 -3.74
CA ASN A 130 -11.60 -13.19 -4.56
C ASN A 130 -11.72 -11.84 -3.82
N ALA A 131 -10.80 -11.53 -2.92
CA ALA A 131 -10.82 -10.28 -2.18
C ALA A 131 -10.48 -9.10 -3.10
N PRO A 132 -11.13 -7.94 -2.97
CA PRO A 132 -10.86 -6.76 -3.81
C PRO A 132 -9.56 -6.03 -3.46
N CYS A 133 -8.97 -6.36 -2.31
CA CYS A 133 -7.76 -5.75 -1.75
C CYS A 133 -7.02 -6.78 -0.87
N LEU A 134 -5.79 -6.48 -0.46
CA LEU A 134 -5.00 -7.28 0.48
C LEU A 134 -4.29 -6.39 1.52
N GLY A 135 -4.24 -6.85 2.77
CA GLY A 135 -3.51 -6.24 3.87
C GLY A 135 -3.88 -4.78 4.10
N ALA A 136 -2.86 -3.94 4.26
CA ALA A 136 -3.01 -2.50 4.47
C ALA A 136 -3.74 -1.78 3.32
N ASP A 137 -3.84 -2.37 2.13
CA ASP A 137 -4.61 -1.80 1.01
C ASP A 137 -6.13 -1.86 1.28
N CYS A 138 -6.59 -2.71 2.21
CA CYS A 138 -7.99 -2.82 2.61
C CYS A 138 -8.41 -1.86 3.74
N ALA A 139 -7.48 -1.40 4.59
CA ALA A 139 -7.76 -0.69 5.84
C ALA A 139 -8.33 0.74 5.70
N LYS A 140 -8.85 1.11 4.52
CA LYS A 140 -9.43 2.44 4.24
C LYS A 140 -10.95 2.38 4.03
N GLU A 141 -11.66 1.43 4.64
CA GLU A 141 -13.14 1.35 4.60
C GLU A 141 -13.86 2.05 5.75
N GLU A 142 -13.15 2.64 6.72
CA GLU A 142 -13.81 3.35 7.81
C GLU A 142 -13.54 4.86 7.73
N GLY A 143 -14.55 5.61 7.27
CA GLY A 143 -14.58 7.07 7.22
C GLY A 143 -15.65 7.60 6.29
#